data_AF-A0A7H9AZX4-F1
#
_entry.id   AF-A0A7H9AZX4-F1
#
_cell.length_a   1.000
_cell.length_b   1.000
_cell.length_c   1.000
_cell.angle_alpha   90.00
_cell.angle_beta   90.00
_cell.angle_gamma   90.00
#
_symmetry.space_group_name_H-M   'P 1'
#
loop_
_entity.id
_entity.type
_entity.pdbx_description
1 polymer ?
#
loop_
_entity_poly.entity_id
_entity_poly.type
_entity_poly.pdbx_seq_one_letter_code
_entity_poly.pdbx_strand_id
1 'polypeptide(L)'
;MSYNGIGLKSAKGSATSGHIQKSLADNDSTKNKNYHARQRAKDKLKNVGKGKLADNDSEPIKRYVPLEARRKIIKHLSKREIEVQVSELRDTLEDSNEDHQVIEKRCEELRTELLQEWEARQRLDKLYTSRAKRNVEESNETRPHQAD
;
A
#
# COMPACT_ATOMS: atom_id res chain seq x y z
N MET A 1 7.51 48.85 36.49
CA MET A 1 7.06 48.70 35.10
C MET A 1 7.34 47.27 34.71
N SER A 2 6.33 46.51 34.29
CA SER A 2 6.51 45.18 33.69
C SER A 2 6.78 45.34 32.19
N TYR A 3 7.67 44.52 31.64
CA TYR A 3 8.00 44.50 30.21
C TYR A 3 7.65 43.13 29.66
N ASN A 4 6.98 43.05 28.50
CA ASN A 4 6.51 41.78 27.90
C ASN A 4 5.73 40.87 28.87
N GLY A 5 4.95 41.46 29.78
CA GLY A 5 4.18 40.70 30.78
C GLY A 5 5.03 40.02 31.87
N ILE A 6 6.35 40.23 31.90
CA ILE A 6 7.26 39.72 32.93
C ILE A 6 7.80 40.85 33.81
N GLY A 7 8.11 40.55 35.06
CA GLY A 7 8.70 41.50 36.01
C GLY A 7 7.76 42.10 37.06
N LEU A 8 8.24 43.12 37.77
CA LEU A 8 7.51 43.78 38.84
C LEU A 8 6.63 44.93 38.31
N LYS A 9 5.43 45.08 38.88
CA LYS A 9 4.52 46.21 38.59
C LYS A 9 5.21 47.56 38.82
N SER A 10 5.94 47.70 39.92
CA SER A 10 6.82 48.83 40.23
C SER A 10 8.00 48.35 41.09
N ALA A 11 9.14 49.02 41.02
CA ALA A 11 10.26 48.79 41.94
C ALA A 11 9.98 49.37 43.35
N LYS A 12 9.00 50.27 43.47
CA LYS A 12 8.56 50.80 44.77
C LYS A 12 7.87 49.69 45.57
N GLY A 13 8.34 49.46 46.80
CA GLY A 13 7.83 48.43 47.69
C GLY A 13 8.46 47.04 47.51
N SER A 14 9.33 46.84 46.51
CA SER A 14 10.08 45.58 46.36
C SER A 14 11.43 45.58 47.08
N ALA A 15 11.82 46.70 47.69
CA ALA A 15 13.11 46.92 48.36
C ALA A 15 14.35 46.57 47.51
N THR A 16 14.20 46.55 46.18
CA THR A 16 15.25 46.18 45.22
C THR A 16 15.21 47.12 44.02
N SER A 17 16.22 47.06 43.14
CA SER A 17 16.31 47.88 41.93
C SER A 17 15.24 47.55 40.88
N GLY A 18 14.50 46.44 41.03
CA GLY A 18 13.56 45.96 40.03
C GLY A 18 14.22 45.46 38.74
N HIS A 19 15.54 45.22 38.76
CA HIS A 19 16.27 44.70 37.61
C HIS A 19 15.87 43.24 37.33
N ILE A 20 15.42 42.97 36.10
CA ILE A 20 14.96 41.65 35.68
C ILE A 20 15.90 41.14 34.60
N GLN A 21 16.49 39.97 34.82
CA GLN A 21 17.36 39.30 33.87
C GLN A 21 16.64 38.12 33.23
N LYS A 22 16.89 37.90 31.93
CA LYS A 22 16.43 36.68 31.27
C LYS A 22 17.27 35.51 31.77
N SER A 23 16.61 34.42 32.18
CA SER A 23 17.30 33.18 32.54
C SER A 23 18.04 32.61 31.33
N LEU A 24 19.34 32.33 31.48
CA LEU A 24 20.16 31.66 30.46
C LEU A 24 19.84 30.16 30.31
N ALA A 25 19.19 29.58 31.31
CA ALA A 25 18.68 28.21 31.26
C ALA A 25 17.45 28.10 30.34
N ASP A 26 16.74 29.22 30.12
CA ASP A 26 15.65 29.32 29.15
C ASP A 26 16.20 29.64 27.75
N ASN A 27 16.97 28.70 27.21
CA ASN A 27 17.46 28.75 25.85
C ASN A 27 16.73 27.71 24.98
N ASP A 28 16.40 28.13 23.76
CA ASP A 28 15.61 27.32 22.81
C ASP A 28 16.36 26.03 22.42
N SER A 29 17.70 26.07 22.50
CA SER A 29 18.60 24.96 22.18
C SER A 29 18.41 23.72 23.06
N THR A 30 17.89 23.86 24.29
CA THR A 30 17.70 22.75 25.24
C THR A 30 16.24 22.35 25.41
N LYS A 31 15.30 23.31 25.41
CA LYS A 31 13.87 23.07 25.60
C LYS A 31 13.26 22.15 24.55
N ASN A 32 13.72 22.28 23.31
CA ASN A 32 13.12 21.60 22.18
C ASN A 32 14.01 20.50 21.59
N LYS A 33 15.09 20.04 22.27
CA LYS A 33 15.94 18.95 21.72
C LYS A 33 15.12 17.71 21.40
N ASN A 34 14.26 17.29 22.33
CA ASN A 34 13.39 16.13 22.13
C ASN A 34 12.30 16.40 21.09
N TYR A 35 11.78 17.63 21.01
CA TYR A 35 10.80 18.02 20.00
C TYR A 35 11.42 18.05 18.59
N HIS A 36 12.53 18.75 18.40
CA HIS A 36 13.29 18.79 17.15
C HIS A 36 13.84 17.41 16.76
N ALA A 37 14.27 16.58 17.70
CA ALA A 37 14.66 15.20 17.41
C ALA A 37 13.47 14.38 16.89
N ARG A 38 12.29 14.53 17.49
CA ARG A 38 11.06 13.87 17.04
C ARG A 38 10.58 14.37 15.69
N GLN A 39 10.70 15.68 15.42
CA GLN A 39 10.38 16.26 14.12
C GLN A 39 11.37 15.79 13.05
N ARG A 40 12.68 15.78 13.34
CA ARG A 40 13.70 15.21 12.45
C ARG A 40 13.47 13.73 12.17
N ALA A 41 13.05 12.94 13.16
CA ALA A 41 12.69 11.54 12.96
C ALA A 41 11.46 11.38 12.06
N LYS A 42 10.42 12.20 12.24
CA LYS A 42 9.25 12.23 11.35
C LYS A 42 9.60 12.64 9.92
N ASP A 43 10.46 13.64 9.75
CA ASP A 43 10.92 14.09 8.44
C ASP A 43 11.79 13.03 7.75
N LYS A 44 12.65 12.33 8.51
CA LYS A 44 13.35 11.14 8.02
C LYS A 44 12.38 10.04 7.60
N LEU A 45 11.33 9.74 8.37
CA LEU A 45 10.34 8.72 8.01
C LEU A 45 9.58 9.10 6.72
N LYS A 46 9.20 10.38 6.58
CA LYS A 46 8.59 10.92 5.35
C LYS A 46 9.55 10.84 4.16
N ASN A 47 10.84 11.10 4.36
CA ASN A 47 11.85 11.07 3.31
C ASN A 47 12.35 9.66 3.00
N VAL A 48 12.28 8.69 3.91
CA VAL A 48 12.47 7.26 3.61
C VAL A 48 11.32 6.74 2.75
N GLY A 49 10.09 7.27 2.98
CA GLY A 49 8.95 7.05 2.09
C GLY A 49 9.09 7.72 0.71
N LYS A 50 9.82 8.84 0.60
CA LYS A 50 9.98 9.58 -0.67
C LYS A 50 11.27 9.28 -1.45
N GLY A 51 12.34 8.88 -0.76
CA GLY A 51 13.66 8.59 -1.35
C GLY A 51 13.76 7.22 -2.03
N LYS A 52 12.74 6.36 -1.86
CA LYS A 52 12.56 5.12 -2.64
C LYS A 52 11.49 5.24 -3.73
N LEU A 53 10.96 6.45 -3.97
CA LEU A 53 9.94 6.73 -5.00
C LEU A 53 10.48 7.56 -6.16
N ALA A 54 11.79 7.86 -6.18
CA ALA A 54 12.41 8.71 -7.20
C ALA A 54 13.15 7.92 -8.30
N ASP A 55 13.27 6.60 -8.15
CA ASP A 55 13.70 5.71 -9.24
C ASP A 55 12.45 5.05 -9.82
N ASN A 56 12.14 5.46 -11.04
CA ASN A 56 11.22 4.92 -12.04
C ASN A 56 10.45 3.61 -11.69
N ASP A 57 9.13 3.59 -11.93
CA ASP A 57 8.24 2.41 -12.00
C ASP A 57 7.61 1.83 -10.70
N SER A 58 7.46 2.60 -9.61
CA SER A 58 6.82 2.06 -8.39
C SER A 58 5.31 2.35 -8.29
N GLU A 59 4.53 1.32 -8.57
CA GLU A 59 3.09 1.18 -8.29
C GLU A 59 2.61 1.75 -6.94
N PRO A 60 1.34 2.19 -6.84
CA PRO A 60 0.76 2.71 -5.60
C PRO A 60 0.96 1.73 -4.46
N ILE A 61 1.38 2.26 -3.30
CA ILE A 61 1.54 1.60 -2.00
C ILE A 61 0.74 0.30 -1.96
N LYS A 62 1.41 -0.82 -2.25
CA LYS A 62 0.81 -2.16 -2.16
C LYS A 62 0.39 -2.35 -0.72
N ARG A 63 -0.90 -2.11 -0.44
CA ARG A 63 -1.54 -2.63 0.78
C ARG A 63 -1.16 -4.11 0.81
N TYR A 64 -0.53 -4.56 1.89
CA TYR A 64 -0.17 -5.96 2.03
C TYR A 64 -1.46 -6.78 1.97
N VAL A 65 -1.75 -7.34 0.80
CA VAL A 65 -2.83 -8.31 0.63
C VAL A 65 -2.20 -9.66 0.97
N PRO A 66 -2.73 -10.39 1.97
CA PRO A 66 -2.25 -11.73 2.29
C PRO A 66 -2.13 -12.60 1.03
N LEU A 67 -1.09 -13.41 0.93
CA LEU A 67 -0.81 -14.23 -0.26
C LEU A 67 -2.03 -15.06 -0.68
N GLU A 68 -2.79 -15.59 0.27
CA GLU A 68 -4.04 -16.31 0.03
C GLU A 68 -5.11 -15.45 -0.63
N ALA A 69 -5.31 -14.22 -0.16
CA ALA A 69 -6.24 -13.28 -0.75
C ALA A 69 -5.80 -12.91 -2.17
N ARG A 70 -4.50 -12.72 -2.41
CA ARG A 70 -3.96 -12.50 -3.76
C ARG A 70 -4.20 -13.69 -4.69
N ARG A 71 -3.98 -14.93 -4.21
CA ARG A 71 -4.27 -16.16 -4.97
C ARG A 71 -5.76 -16.28 -5.30
N LYS A 72 -6.65 -15.95 -4.36
CA LYS A 72 -8.10 -15.91 -4.59
C LYS A 72 -8.45 -14.88 -5.67
N ILE A 73 -7.91 -13.66 -5.58
CA ILE A 73 -8.13 -12.61 -6.58
C ILE A 73 -7.73 -13.11 -7.97
N ILE A 74 -6.52 -13.65 -8.13
CA ILE A 74 -6.04 -14.17 -9.42
C ILE A 74 -6.99 -15.25 -9.96
N LYS A 75 -7.41 -16.21 -9.11
CA LYS A 75 -8.35 -17.26 -9.50
C LYS A 75 -9.70 -16.69 -9.97
N HIS A 76 -10.23 -15.69 -9.28
CA HIS A 76 -11.48 -15.03 -9.66
C HIS A 76 -11.35 -14.25 -10.97
N LEU A 77 -10.22 -13.58 -11.20
CA LEU A 77 -9.96 -12.87 -12.44
C LEU A 77 -9.92 -13.82 -13.63
N SER A 78 -9.21 -14.95 -13.54
CA SER A 78 -9.17 -15.94 -14.62
C SER A 78 -10.55 -16.55 -14.92
N LYS A 79 -11.36 -16.80 -13.89
CA LYS A 79 -12.74 -17.30 -14.11
C LYS A 79 -13.65 -16.24 -14.70
N ARG A 80 -13.50 -14.98 -14.27
CA ARG A 80 -14.25 -13.86 -14.84
C ARG A 80 -13.94 -13.67 -16.32
N GLU A 81 -12.69 -13.84 -16.71
CA GLU A 81 -12.27 -13.76 -18.12
C GLU A 81 -13.03 -14.76 -19.00
N ILE A 82 -13.25 -15.99 -18.51
CA ILE A 82 -14.08 -17.00 -19.18
C ILE A 82 -15.53 -16.50 -19.32
N GLU A 83 -16.14 -16.02 -18.24
CA GLU A 83 -17.52 -15.52 -18.30
C GLU A 83 -17.66 -14.27 -19.18
N VAL A 84 -16.63 -13.43 -19.28
CA VAL A 84 -16.59 -12.29 -20.20
C VAL A 84 -16.61 -12.79 -21.63
N GLN A 85 -15.79 -13.77 -21.99
CA GLN A 85 -15.79 -14.36 -23.33
C GLN A 85 -17.14 -15.00 -23.69
N VAL A 86 -17.78 -15.68 -22.73
CA VAL A 86 -19.12 -16.24 -22.92
C VAL A 86 -20.17 -15.13 -23.09
N SER A 87 -20.05 -14.02 -22.35
CA SER A 87 -20.93 -12.86 -22.50
C SER A 87 -20.76 -12.19 -23.86
N GLU A 88 -19.51 -11.99 -24.32
CA GLU A 88 -19.23 -11.44 -25.64
C GLU A 88 -19.82 -12.32 -26.74
N LEU A 89 -19.65 -13.65 -26.65
CA LEU A 89 -20.28 -14.58 -27.59
C LEU A 89 -21.80 -14.40 -27.58
N ARG A 90 -22.42 -14.37 -26.40
CA ARG A 90 -23.86 -14.19 -26.28
C ARG A 90 -24.33 -12.92 -26.99
N ASP A 91 -23.67 -11.79 -26.73
CA ASP A 91 -24.00 -10.50 -27.35
C ASP A 91 -23.92 -10.61 -28.88
N THR A 92 -22.88 -11.27 -29.42
CA THR A 92 -22.75 -11.44 -30.90
C THR A 92 -23.84 -12.32 -31.52
N LEU A 93 -24.31 -13.35 -30.81
CA LEU A 93 -25.37 -14.23 -31.30
C LEU A 93 -26.75 -13.59 -31.18
N GLU A 94 -26.98 -12.80 -30.13
CA GLU A 94 -28.17 -11.97 -29.96
C GLU A 94 -28.26 -10.88 -31.05
N ASP A 95 -27.15 -10.21 -31.36
CA ASP A 95 -27.04 -9.25 -32.48
C ASP A 95 -27.30 -9.91 -33.84
N SER A 96 -26.91 -11.18 -33.99
CA SER A 96 -27.18 -12.00 -35.19
C SER A 96 -28.61 -12.55 -35.23
N ASN A 97 -29.43 -12.25 -34.21
CA ASN A 97 -30.82 -12.67 -34.05
C ASN A 97 -30.99 -14.20 -34.13
N GLU A 98 -30.03 -14.95 -33.56
CA GLU A 98 -30.12 -16.41 -33.41
C GLU A 98 -31.20 -16.81 -32.40
N ASP A 99 -31.67 -18.06 -32.49
CA ASP A 99 -32.67 -18.58 -31.56
C ASP A 99 -32.08 -18.79 -30.15
N HIS A 100 -32.87 -18.50 -29.12
CA HIS A 100 -32.44 -18.58 -27.73
C HIS A 100 -31.88 -19.96 -27.35
N GLN A 101 -32.45 -21.04 -27.89
CA GLN A 101 -31.95 -22.40 -27.60
C GLN A 101 -30.58 -22.67 -28.22
N VAL A 102 -30.29 -22.04 -29.37
CA VAL A 102 -28.99 -22.16 -30.05
C VAL A 102 -27.94 -21.32 -29.30
N ILE A 103 -28.32 -20.11 -28.89
CA ILE A 103 -27.46 -19.22 -28.09
C ILE A 103 -27.03 -19.91 -26.80
N GLU A 104 -27.98 -20.48 -26.06
CA GLU A 104 -27.70 -21.17 -24.78
C GLU A 104 -26.77 -22.36 -24.96
N LYS A 105 -26.99 -23.18 -26.00
CA LYS A 105 -26.10 -24.32 -26.32
C LYS A 105 -24.68 -23.86 -26.65
N ARG A 106 -24.52 -22.88 -27.55
CA ARG A 106 -23.20 -22.39 -27.94
C ARG A 106 -22.45 -21.73 -26.78
N CYS A 107 -23.17 -20.99 -25.93
CA CYS A 107 -22.58 -20.38 -24.74
C CYS A 107 -22.11 -21.43 -23.72
N GLU A 108 -22.90 -22.49 -23.51
CA GLU A 108 -22.53 -23.58 -22.61
C GLU A 108 -21.36 -24.40 -23.19
N GLU A 109 -21.37 -24.71 -24.48
CA GLU A 109 -20.26 -25.36 -25.19
C GLU A 109 -18.96 -24.59 -24.97
N LEU A 110 -18.94 -23.28 -25.27
CA LEU A 110 -17.78 -22.42 -25.07
C LEU A 110 -17.36 -22.37 -23.59
N ARG A 111 -18.30 -22.25 -22.66
CA ARG A 111 -18.01 -22.25 -21.22
C ARG A 111 -17.31 -23.55 -20.82
N THR A 112 -17.81 -24.70 -21.27
CA THR A 112 -17.21 -26.00 -20.91
C THR A 112 -15.80 -26.16 -21.47
N GLU A 113 -15.56 -25.74 -22.72
CA GLU A 113 -14.25 -25.78 -23.36
C GLU A 113 -13.23 -24.93 -22.59
N LEU A 114 -13.55 -23.66 -22.35
CA LEU A 114 -12.64 -22.74 -21.65
C LEU A 114 -12.37 -23.16 -20.20
N LEU A 115 -13.37 -23.73 -19.51
CA LEU A 115 -13.17 -24.29 -18.17
C LEU A 115 -12.23 -25.50 -18.19
N GLN A 116 -12.38 -26.40 -19.16
CA GLN A 116 -11.49 -27.56 -19.31
C GLN A 116 -10.05 -27.12 -19.62
N GLU A 117 -9.86 -26.16 -20.53
CA GLU A 117 -8.55 -25.60 -20.83
C GLU A 117 -7.92 -24.93 -19.59
N TRP A 118 -8.71 -24.16 -18.85
CA TRP A 118 -8.26 -23.51 -17.63
C TRP A 118 -7.83 -24.54 -16.57
N GLU A 119 -8.63 -25.59 -16.36
CA GLU A 119 -8.29 -26.69 -15.44
C GLU A 119 -7.04 -27.45 -15.87
N ALA A 120 -6.89 -27.74 -17.17
CA ALA A 120 -5.71 -28.38 -17.73
C ALA A 120 -4.46 -27.52 -17.50
N ARG A 121 -4.55 -26.20 -17.73
CA ARG A 121 -3.47 -25.25 -17.47
C ARG A 121 -3.10 -25.21 -15.98
N GLN A 122 -4.10 -25.17 -15.09
CA GLN A 122 -3.88 -25.23 -13.64
C GLN A 122 -3.23 -26.55 -13.21
N ARG A 123 -3.57 -27.68 -13.85
CA ARG A 123 -2.94 -28.97 -13.59
C ARG A 123 -1.47 -28.96 -14.03
N LEU A 124 -1.17 -28.44 -15.22
CA LEU A 124 0.20 -28.33 -15.73
C LEU A 124 1.08 -27.43 -14.86
N ASP A 125 0.57 -26.26 -14.44
CA ASP A 125 1.29 -25.33 -13.56
C ASP A 125 1.67 -25.95 -12.21
N LYS A 126 0.86 -26.89 -11.69
CA LYS A 126 1.19 -27.63 -10.46
C LYS A 126 2.24 -28.71 -10.68
N LEU A 127 2.23 -29.37 -11.84
CA LEU A 127 3.17 -30.45 -12.16
C LEU A 127 4.55 -29.91 -12.55
N TYR A 128 4.60 -28.74 -13.17
CA TYR A 128 5.83 -28.15 -13.67
C TYR A 128 6.07 -26.74 -13.14
N THR A 129 7.04 -26.61 -12.24
CA THR A 129 7.56 -25.31 -11.80
C THR A 129 8.88 -25.00 -12.50
N SER A 130 8.86 -23.98 -13.36
CA SER A 130 10.09 -23.54 -14.04
C SER A 130 11.19 -23.20 -13.02
N ARG A 131 12.45 -23.46 -13.37
CA ARG A 131 13.62 -23.14 -12.52
C ARG A 131 13.64 -21.66 -12.09
N ALA A 132 13.24 -20.75 -12.99
CA ALA A 132 13.14 -19.33 -12.69
C ALA A 132 12.11 -19.03 -11.58
N LYS A 133 10.92 -19.65 -11.63
CA LYS A 133 9.90 -19.51 -10.57
C LYS A 133 10.41 -20.05 -9.22
N ARG A 134 11.09 -21.20 -9.21
CA ARG A 134 11.67 -21.80 -7.99
C ARG A 134 12.69 -20.88 -7.30
N ASN A 135 13.62 -20.31 -8.08
CA ASN A 135 14.63 -19.39 -7.53
C ASN A 135 14.01 -18.12 -6.91
N VAL A 136 12.89 -17.63 -7.47
CA VAL A 136 12.17 -16.46 -6.95
C VAL A 136 11.44 -16.78 -5.65
N GLU A 137 10.80 -17.95 -5.54
CA GLU A 137 10.16 -18.39 -4.30
C GLU A 137 11.18 -18.54 -3.16
N GLU A 138 12.32 -19.18 -3.42
CA GLU A 138 13.41 -19.36 -2.45
C GLU A 138 13.97 -18.01 -1.94
N SER A 139 14.09 -17.02 -2.84
CA SER A 139 14.55 -15.66 -2.47
C SER A 139 13.53 -14.86 -1.64
N ASN A 140 12.24 -15.22 -1.71
CA ASN A 140 11.19 -14.59 -0.93
C ASN A 140 11.03 -15.25 0.46
N GLU A 141 11.26 -16.56 0.57
CA GLU A 141 11.24 -17.28 1.84
C GLU A 141 12.42 -16.94 2.75
N THR A 142 13.58 -16.58 2.17
CA THR A 142 14.81 -16.25 2.91
C THR A 142 14.86 -14.82 3.46
N ARG A 143 13.83 -13.98 3.27
CA ARG A 143 13.78 -12.66 3.93
C ARG A 143 13.38 -12.86 5.39
N PRO A 144 14.28 -12.64 6.38
CA PRO A 144 13.89 -12.77 7.78
C PRO A 144 12.79 -11.75 8.06
N HIS A 145 11.68 -12.23 8.59
CA HIS A 145 10.62 -11.42 9.14
C HIS A 145 11.21 -10.67 10.33
N GLN A 146 11.75 -9.47 10.11
CA GLN A 146 12.15 -8.59 11.20
C GLN A 146 10.87 -8.24 11.95
N ALA A 147 10.72 -8.84 13.13
CA ALA A 147 9.71 -8.47 14.10
C ALA A 147 10.16 -7.15 14.73
N ASP A 148 9.44 -6.08 14.41
CA ASP A 148 9.46 -4.81 15.15
C ASP A 148 8.40 -4.83 16.25
#